data_AF-A0AAA9ZYN5-F1
#
_entry.id   AF-A0AAA9ZYN5-F1
#
_cell.length_a   1.000
_cell.length_b   1.000
_cell.length_c   1.000
_cell.angle_alpha   90.00
_cell.angle_beta   90.00
_cell.angle_gamma   90.00
#
_symmetry.space_group_name_H-M   'P 1'
#
loop_
_entity.id
_entity.type
_entity.pdbx_description
1 polymer ?
#
loop_
_entity_poly.entity_id
_entity_poly.type
_entity_poly.pdbx_seq_one_letter_code
_entity_poly.pdbx_strand_id
1 'polypeptide(L)'
;MSDEEVIRRRLQIDGDGTGDDRRLNDLLKTFVKWCNSPDSPENSQAIHDRLLAQLAQCEFAMKKSDFSARVMEQELKNYATISDTIEAGIETAKTQITQSKQNLVLAKKIRKNRMEYDVLAKIISQSEEHH
;
A
#
# COMPACT_ATOMS: atom_id res chain seq x y z
N MET A 1 -20.94 -7.63 20.70
CA MET A 1 -20.01 -6.69 20.03
C MET A 1 -18.62 -7.19 20.37
N SER A 2 -17.86 -7.59 19.35
CA SER A 2 -16.48 -8.07 19.53
C SER A 2 -15.58 -6.90 19.89
N ASP A 3 -14.53 -7.11 20.70
CA ASP A 3 -13.57 -6.07 21.08
C ASP A 3 -12.97 -5.35 19.86
N GLU A 4 -12.81 -6.05 18.73
CA GLU A 4 -12.41 -5.42 17.47
C GLU A 4 -13.41 -4.37 16.96
N GLU A 5 -14.71 -4.62 17.09
CA GLU A 5 -15.75 -3.68 16.67
C GLU A 5 -15.77 -2.44 17.57
N VAL A 6 -15.49 -2.63 18.86
CA VAL A 6 -15.38 -1.54 19.83
C VAL A 6 -14.15 -0.68 19.52
N ILE A 7 -13.01 -1.31 19.23
CA ILE A 7 -11.76 -0.63 18.87
C ILE A 7 -11.91 0.11 17.53
N ARG A 8 -12.53 -0.50 16.50
CA ARG A 8 -12.82 0.18 15.22
C ARG A 8 -13.74 1.38 15.40
N ARG A 9 -14.82 1.24 16.18
CA ARG A 9 -15.71 2.37 16.49
C ARG A 9 -14.96 3.47 17.24
N ARG A 10 -14.13 3.11 18.23
CA ARG A 10 -13.36 4.09 19.00
C ARG A 10 -12.35 4.83 18.13
N LEU A 11 -11.65 4.14 17.24
CA LEU A 11 -10.74 4.74 16.26
C LEU A 11 -11.46 5.60 15.22
N GLN A 12 -12.67 5.23 14.80
CA GLN A 12 -13.52 6.08 13.94
C GLN A 12 -14.00 7.35 14.64
N ILE A 13 -14.27 7.27 15.96
CA ILE A 13 -14.73 8.40 16.77
C ILE A 13 -13.54 9.34 17.10
N ASP A 14 -12.42 8.77 17.58
CA ASP A 14 -11.24 9.52 18.04
C ASP A 14 -10.31 9.96 16.89
N GLY A 15 -10.43 9.35 15.69
CA GLY A 15 -9.53 9.60 14.56
C GLY A 15 -9.71 10.92 13.81
N ASP A 16 -10.88 11.57 13.92
CA ASP A 16 -11.17 12.95 13.46
C ASP A 16 -12.63 13.35 13.78
N GLY A 17 -13.54 12.36 13.96
CA GLY A 17 -14.99 12.56 14.02
C GLY A 17 -15.52 13.40 15.18
N THR A 18 -14.95 13.30 16.39
CA THR A 18 -15.35 14.19 17.51
C THR A 18 -14.77 15.60 17.42
N GLY A 19 -13.68 15.79 16.69
CA GLY A 19 -13.02 17.10 16.56
C GLY A 19 -13.83 18.05 15.68
N ASP A 20 -14.32 17.55 14.55
CA ASP A 20 -15.09 18.35 13.59
C ASP A 20 -16.51 18.65 14.08
N ASP A 21 -17.20 17.69 14.70
CA ASP A 21 -18.51 17.94 15.30
C ASP A 21 -18.44 19.00 16.41
N ARG A 22 -17.36 18.97 17.22
CA ARG A 22 -17.09 20.01 18.22
C ARG A 22 -16.83 21.37 17.58
N ARG A 23 -16.02 21.44 16.52
CA ARG A 23 -15.73 22.69 15.78
C ARG A 23 -17.00 23.29 15.18
N LEU A 24 -17.84 22.47 14.57
CA LEU A 24 -19.13 22.90 13.99
C LEU A 24 -20.09 23.40 15.08
N ASN A 25 -20.18 22.68 16.20
CA ASN A 25 -20.98 23.10 17.35
C ASN A 25 -20.50 24.44 17.94
N ASP A 26 -19.18 24.64 18.05
CA ASP A 26 -18.62 25.89 18.58
C ASP A 26 -18.81 27.06 17.59
N LEU A 27 -18.71 26.82 16.29
CA LEU A 27 -19.05 27.80 15.24
C LEU A 27 -20.53 28.20 15.35
N LEU A 28 -21.44 27.24 15.44
CA LEU A 28 -22.88 27.48 15.56
C LEU A 28 -23.22 28.30 16.80
N LYS A 29 -22.66 27.93 17.97
CA LYS A 29 -22.86 28.68 19.22
C LYS A 29 -22.36 30.12 19.10
N THR A 30 -21.21 30.33 18.47
CA THR A 30 -20.62 31.66 18.29
C THR A 30 -21.48 32.50 17.35
N PHE A 31 -21.97 31.92 16.26
CA PHE A 31 -22.88 32.56 15.31
C PHE A 31 -24.20 32.98 15.98
N VAL A 32 -24.86 32.06 16.69
CA VAL A 32 -26.13 32.36 17.38
C VAL A 32 -25.94 33.46 18.44
N LYS A 33 -24.82 33.46 19.18
CA LYS A 33 -24.51 34.53 20.13
C LYS A 33 -24.32 35.88 19.43
N TRP A 34 -23.58 35.89 18.32
CA TRP A 34 -23.33 37.10 17.54
C TRP A 34 -24.62 37.72 16.99
N CYS A 35 -25.54 36.90 16.46
CA CYS A 35 -26.83 37.38 15.95
C CYS A 35 -27.74 38.01 17.02
N ASN A 36 -27.57 37.62 18.30
CA ASN A 36 -28.40 38.09 19.41
C ASN A 36 -27.72 39.14 20.29
N SER A 37 -26.51 39.58 19.93
CA SER A 37 -25.72 40.50 20.75
C SER A 37 -25.98 41.96 20.36
N PRO A 38 -26.22 42.88 21.31
CA PRO A 38 -26.31 44.32 21.04
C PRO A 38 -24.91 44.98 20.98
N ASP A 39 -23.96 44.35 20.26
CA ASP A 39 -22.56 44.78 20.22
C ASP A 39 -22.33 46.02 19.33
N SER A 40 -21.26 46.75 19.62
CA SER A 40 -20.80 47.86 18.77
C SER A 40 -20.37 47.35 17.37
N PRO A 41 -20.44 48.18 16.32
CA PRO A 41 -20.07 47.78 14.95
C PRO A 41 -18.66 47.19 14.83
N GLU A 42 -17.69 47.69 15.60
CA GLU A 42 -16.30 47.22 15.59
C GLU A 42 -16.13 45.83 16.23
N ASN A 43 -16.82 45.56 17.34
CA ASN A 43 -16.83 44.22 17.95
C ASN A 43 -17.54 43.21 17.04
N SER A 44 -18.58 43.66 16.35
CA SER A 44 -19.31 42.83 15.38
C SER A 44 -18.42 42.40 14.21
N GLN A 45 -17.59 43.30 13.68
CA GLN A 45 -16.66 42.99 12.59
C GLN A 45 -15.59 41.97 13.02
N ALA A 46 -14.99 42.12 14.20
CA ALA A 46 -13.98 41.19 14.69
C ALA A 46 -14.54 39.76 14.89
N ILE A 47 -15.79 39.65 15.35
CA ILE A 47 -16.48 38.36 15.50
C ILE A 47 -16.79 37.76 14.12
N HIS A 48 -17.23 38.57 13.16
CA HIS A 48 -17.47 38.13 11.78
C HIS A 48 -16.21 37.54 11.13
N ASP A 49 -15.06 38.23 11.23
CA ASP A 49 -13.80 37.74 10.64
C ASP A 49 -13.35 36.43 11.30
N ARG A 50 -13.58 36.30 12.61
CA ARG A 50 -13.33 35.04 13.34
C ARG A 50 -14.25 33.91 12.87
N LEU A 51 -15.54 34.18 12.62
CA LEU A 51 -16.49 33.19 12.10
C LEU A 51 -16.08 32.72 10.70
N LEU A 52 -15.64 33.64 9.83
CA LEU A 52 -15.11 33.29 8.51
C LEU A 52 -13.86 32.39 8.60
N ALA A 53 -12.93 32.71 9.49
CA ALA A 53 -11.74 31.90 9.71
C ALA A 53 -12.09 30.48 10.22
N GLN A 54 -13.04 30.37 11.15
CA GLN A 54 -13.53 29.09 11.66
C GLN A 54 -14.25 28.27 10.58
N LEU A 55 -15.04 28.92 9.72
CA LEU A 55 -15.69 28.27 8.58
C LEU A 55 -14.65 27.70 7.60
N ALA A 56 -13.65 28.50 7.23
CA ALA A 56 -12.58 28.07 6.32
C ALA A 56 -11.80 26.86 6.88
N GLN A 57 -11.58 26.81 8.20
CA GLN A 57 -10.96 25.65 8.86
C GLN A 57 -11.83 24.40 8.77
N CYS A 58 -13.15 24.52 8.97
CA CYS A 58 -14.08 23.41 8.83
C CYS A 58 -14.10 22.87 7.40
N GLU A 59 -14.17 23.76 6.40
CA GLU A 59 -14.12 23.36 4.99
C GLU A 59 -12.81 22.64 4.63
N PHE A 60 -11.67 23.14 5.15
CA PHE A 60 -10.38 22.51 4.94
C PHE A 60 -10.32 21.12 5.57
N ALA A 61 -10.78 20.97 6.81
CA ALA A 61 -10.80 19.68 7.51
C ALA A 61 -11.65 18.65 6.73
N MET A 62 -12.84 19.04 6.27
CA MET A 62 -13.71 18.19 5.45
C MET A 62 -13.01 17.75 4.15
N LYS A 63 -12.43 18.70 3.40
CA LYS A 63 -11.71 18.40 2.15
C LYS A 63 -10.51 17.49 2.39
N LYS A 64 -9.78 17.71 3.49
CA LYS A 64 -8.65 16.87 3.88
C LYS A 64 -9.11 15.44 4.17
N SER A 65 -10.18 15.26 4.96
CA SER A 65 -10.73 13.94 5.27
C SER A 65 -11.16 13.19 4.00
N ASP A 66 -11.90 13.86 3.10
CA ASP A 66 -12.33 13.28 1.84
C ASP A 66 -11.14 12.90 0.93
N PHE A 67 -10.12 13.76 0.86
CA PHE A 67 -8.89 13.45 0.13
C PHE A 67 -8.15 12.25 0.74
N SER A 68 -7.99 12.21 2.07
CA SER A 68 -7.35 11.10 2.76
C SER A 68 -8.08 9.78 2.55
N ALA A 69 -9.42 9.79 2.54
CA ALA A 69 -10.21 8.60 2.22
C ALA A 69 -9.96 8.09 0.79
N ARG A 70 -9.94 9.01 -0.19
CA ARG A 70 -9.65 8.67 -1.60
C ARG A 70 -8.23 8.12 -1.78
N VAL A 71 -7.23 8.74 -1.13
CA VAL A 71 -5.85 8.25 -1.16
C VAL A 71 -5.75 6.87 -0.52
N MET A 72 -6.40 6.64 0.63
CA MET A 72 -6.39 5.35 1.31
C MET A 72 -7.00 4.23 0.46
N GLU A 73 -8.08 4.52 -0.26
CA GLU A 73 -8.66 3.56 -1.22
C GLU A 73 -7.68 3.22 -2.35
N GLN A 74 -6.99 4.23 -2.88
CA GLN A 74 -5.98 4.02 -3.91
C GLN A 74 -4.78 3.21 -3.39
N GLU A 75 -4.31 3.50 -2.18
CA GLU A 75 -3.21 2.75 -1.56
C GLU A 75 -3.58 1.28 -1.35
N LEU A 76 -4.81 0.97 -0.93
CA LEU A 76 -5.29 -0.40 -0.82
C LEU A 76 -5.22 -1.15 -2.16
N LYS A 77 -5.61 -0.49 -3.27
CA LYS A 77 -5.50 -1.07 -4.63
C LYS A 77 -4.04 -1.28 -5.02
N ASN A 78 -3.16 -0.34 -4.67
CA ASN A 78 -1.73 -0.47 -4.93
C ASN A 78 -1.13 -1.65 -4.16
N TYR A 79 -1.47 -1.82 -2.87
CA TYR A 79 -1.01 -2.94 -2.06
C TYR A 79 -1.48 -4.29 -2.61
N ALA A 80 -2.74 -4.39 -3.05
CA ALA A 80 -3.24 -5.60 -3.71
C ALA A 80 -2.44 -5.92 -4.98
N THR A 81 -2.20 -4.92 -5.83
CA THR A 81 -1.42 -5.07 -7.07
C THR A 81 0.02 -5.51 -6.79
N ILE A 82 0.66 -4.95 -5.77
CA ILE A 82 2.02 -5.36 -5.35
C ILE A 82 2.01 -6.80 -4.85
N SER A 83 1.01 -7.20 -4.05
CA SER A 83 0.85 -8.58 -3.58
C SER A 83 0.76 -9.56 -4.75
N ASP A 84 -0.11 -9.28 -5.72
CA ASP A 84 -0.28 -10.12 -6.91
C ASP A 84 1.02 -10.22 -7.74
N THR A 85 1.74 -9.11 -7.85
CA THR A 85 3.04 -9.07 -8.56
C THR A 85 4.09 -9.93 -7.85
N ILE A 86 4.14 -9.89 -6.52
CA ILE A 86 5.06 -10.71 -5.72
C ILE A 86 4.70 -12.19 -5.90
N GLU A 87 3.41 -12.55 -5.84
CA GLU A 87 2.97 -13.93 -6.01
C GLU A 87 3.32 -14.47 -7.41
N ALA A 88 3.07 -13.69 -8.46
CA ALA A 88 3.49 -14.03 -9.82
C ALA A 88 5.02 -14.17 -9.95
N GLY A 89 5.78 -13.31 -9.27
CA GLY A 89 7.24 -13.39 -9.19
C GLY A 89 7.73 -14.68 -8.52
N ILE A 90 7.08 -15.10 -7.44
CA ILE A 90 7.39 -16.34 -6.71
C ILE A 90 7.15 -17.56 -7.61
N GLU A 91 6.00 -17.64 -8.28
CA GLU A 91 5.71 -18.76 -9.19
C GLU A 91 6.67 -18.78 -10.39
N THR A 92 7.05 -17.62 -10.91
CA THR A 92 8.09 -17.52 -11.95
C THR A 92 9.44 -18.03 -11.44
N ALA A 93 9.88 -17.65 -10.25
CA ALA A 93 11.13 -18.14 -9.67
C ALA A 93 11.10 -19.67 -9.46
N LYS A 94 9.97 -20.21 -9.01
CA LYS A 94 9.77 -21.64 -8.78
C LYS A 94 9.83 -22.46 -10.08
N THR A 95 9.23 -21.96 -11.16
CA THR A 95 9.33 -22.59 -12.49
C THR A 95 10.76 -22.55 -13.00
N GLN A 96 11.47 -21.43 -12.87
CA GLN A 96 12.89 -21.30 -13.24
C GLN A 96 13.80 -22.25 -12.44
N ILE A 97 13.57 -22.43 -11.15
CA ILE A 97 14.32 -23.39 -10.32
C ILE A 97 14.09 -24.81 -10.82
N THR A 98 12.84 -25.17 -11.13
CA THR A 98 12.49 -26.51 -11.62
C THR A 98 13.16 -26.79 -12.96
N GLN A 99 13.12 -25.83 -13.87
CA GLN A 99 13.78 -25.94 -15.18
C GLN A 99 15.30 -26.01 -15.03
N SER A 100 15.90 -25.22 -14.15
CA SER A 100 17.35 -25.25 -13.88
C SER A 100 17.81 -26.59 -13.31
N LYS A 101 17.00 -27.22 -12.44
CA LYS A 101 17.27 -28.59 -11.95
C LYS A 101 17.24 -29.62 -13.07
N GLN A 102 16.24 -29.55 -13.96
CA GLN A 102 16.16 -30.45 -15.12
C GLN A 102 17.36 -30.29 -16.05
N ASN A 103 17.72 -29.04 -16.36
CA ASN A 103 18.88 -28.71 -17.19
C ASN A 103 20.19 -29.22 -16.56
N LEU A 104 20.34 -29.13 -15.24
CA LEU A 104 21.51 -29.65 -14.54
C LEU A 104 21.64 -31.17 -14.68
N VAL A 105 20.52 -31.91 -14.56
CA VAL A 105 20.53 -33.37 -14.74
C VAL A 105 20.90 -33.74 -16.18
N LEU A 106 20.33 -33.04 -17.15
CA LEU A 106 20.66 -33.21 -18.58
C LEU A 106 22.13 -32.93 -18.86
N ALA A 107 22.67 -31.82 -18.34
CA ALA A 107 24.07 -31.45 -18.49
C ALA A 107 25.01 -32.50 -17.87
N LYS A 108 24.68 -33.04 -16.68
CA LYS A 108 25.44 -34.14 -16.07
C LYS A 108 25.44 -35.40 -16.94
N LYS A 109 24.30 -35.77 -17.53
CA LYS A 109 24.20 -36.92 -18.43
C LYS A 109 25.02 -36.72 -19.70
N ILE A 110 24.93 -35.55 -20.33
CA ILE A 110 25.73 -35.21 -21.52
C ILE A 110 27.22 -35.28 -21.19
N ARG A 111 27.65 -34.73 -20.05
CA ARG A 111 29.05 -34.80 -19.62
C ARG A 111 29.52 -36.24 -19.43
N LYS A 112 28.72 -37.09 -18.78
CA LYS A 112 29.05 -38.51 -18.60
C LYS A 112 29.20 -39.22 -19.94
N ASN A 113 28.23 -39.07 -20.84
CA ASN A 113 28.27 -39.68 -22.18
C ASN A 113 29.50 -39.21 -22.96
N ARG A 114 29.83 -37.91 -22.92
CA ARG A 114 31.02 -37.37 -23.59
C ARG A 114 32.31 -38.00 -23.07
N MET A 115 32.44 -38.21 -21.75
CA MET A 115 33.60 -38.88 -21.18
C MET A 115 33.70 -40.35 -21.64
N GLU A 116 32.58 -41.07 -21.71
CA GLU A 116 32.55 -42.46 -22.20
C GLU A 116 32.96 -42.53 -23.68
N TYR A 117 32.49 -41.61 -24.51
CA TYR A 117 32.90 -41.52 -25.91
C TYR A 117 34.39 -41.20 -26.07
N ASP A 118 34.92 -40.25 -25.29
CA ASP A 118 36.35 -39.89 -25.34
C ASP A 118 37.25 -41.08 -24.94
N VAL A 119 36.82 -41.89 -23.97
CA VAL A 119 37.54 -43.11 -23.56
C VAL A 119 37.51 -44.15 -24.68
N LEU A 120 36.35 -44.42 -25.26
CA LEU A 120 36.21 -45.36 -26.37
C LEU A 120 37.05 -44.94 -27.59
N ALA A 121 37.02 -43.64 -27.94
CA ALA A 121 37.81 -43.11 -29.04
C ALA A 121 39.31 -43.31 -28.83
N LYS A 122 39.82 -43.10 -27.60
CA LYS A 122 41.23 -43.36 -27.26
C LYS A 122 41.62 -44.83 -27.42
N ILE A 123 40.76 -45.75 -26.97
CA ILE A 123 41.00 -47.18 -27.12
C ILE A 123 41.08 -47.54 -28.60
N ILE A 124 40.13 -47.06 -29.41
CA ILE A 124 40.10 -47.31 -30.87
C ILE A 124 41.39 -46.81 -31.52
N SER A 125 41.82 -45.57 -31.24
CA SER A 125 43.06 -45.02 -31.80
C SER A 125 44.30 -45.83 -31.42
N GLN A 126 44.36 -46.37 -30.19
CA GLN A 126 45.48 -47.23 -29.77
C GLN A 126 45.48 -48.57 -30.50
N SER A 127 44.31 -49.16 -30.75
CA SER A 127 44.21 -50.41 -31.51
C SER A 127 44.55 -50.25 -32.99
N GLU A 128 44.32 -49.08 -33.60
CA GLU A 128 44.73 -48.80 -34.98
C GLU A 128 46.23 -48.50 -35.11
N GLU A 129 46.89 -47.98 -34.07
CA GLU A 129 48.37 -47.84 -34.03
C GLU A 129 49.11 -49.19 -33.84
N HIS A 130 48.40 -50.24 -33.42
CA HIS A 130 48.95 -51.58 -33.20
C HIS A 130 48.72 -52.56 -34.38
N HIS A 131 48.26 -52.07 -35.54
CA HIS A 131 48.22 -52.79 -36.82
C HIS A 131 49.19 -52.18 -37.83
#